data_AF-A0A5B7SPG2-F1
#
_entry.id   AF-A0A5B7SPG2-F1
#
_cell.length_a   1.000
_cell.length_b   1.000
_cell.length_c   1.000
_cell.angle_alpha   90.00
_cell.angle_beta   90.00
_cell.angle_gamma   90.00
#
_symmetry.space_group_name_H-M   'P 1'
#
loop_
_entity.id
_entity.type
_entity.pdbx_description
1 polymer ?
#
loop_
_entity_poly.entity_id
_entity_poly.type
_entity_poly.pdbx_seq_one_letter_code
_entity_poly.pdbx_strand_id
1 'polypeptide(L)'
;MKKIFLLIYFMVIGHHLHGQYLFEGQLTEGASDKSVYLSVIEDYRKLSRVYMEQIFRKTVTDSLGYFRFQGSNLPEGNRIYRIHIDNCTDSRLGANHVFNGCSDTKSITFIAHNRDTITFPKTFANEVLCDISSTNPKSDVLLQVDRLKEEMVYDFSNFRSAANRKLNTKKWFEHLQRFGRQVNEPLAELYIYDFLSDRRNETYTYYLKDLAQNEYYADLESRLRKKYGNTVFTRLYADEIAVDGNLRALNGTGSFPWKWIFAALLTLSILLNLFLFVKSQRQNAKPNLAKLTVQERKIVDSILNDKTNKEIATELFISHSTVKTHINNLYKKMNVSSRDEIKSLFLGHNKNQPGV
;
A
#
# COMPACT_ATOMS: atom_id res chain seq x y z
N MET A 1 -4.12 -15.78 -73.41
CA MET A 1 -3.50 -15.83 -72.06
C MET A 1 -3.25 -14.46 -71.43
N LYS A 2 -2.82 -13.40 -72.15
CA LYS A 2 -2.61 -12.05 -71.57
C LYS A 2 -3.86 -11.35 -70.99
N LYS A 3 -5.07 -11.61 -71.51
CA LYS A 3 -6.32 -10.98 -71.02
C LYS A 3 -6.83 -11.53 -69.68
N ILE A 4 -6.47 -12.76 -69.31
CA ILE A 4 -6.87 -13.38 -68.03
C ILE A 4 -6.03 -12.83 -66.88
N PHE A 5 -4.76 -12.50 -67.14
CA PHE A 5 -3.84 -11.96 -66.12
C PHE A 5 -4.23 -10.55 -65.67
N LEU A 6 -4.82 -9.75 -66.56
CA LEU A 6 -5.28 -8.38 -66.27
C LEU A 6 -6.54 -8.35 -65.39
N LEU A 7 -7.40 -9.38 -65.52
CA LEU A 7 -8.61 -9.55 -64.70
C LEU A 7 -8.26 -9.97 -63.26
N ILE A 8 -7.23 -10.80 -63.09
CA ILE A 8 -6.72 -11.19 -61.76
C ILE A 8 -6.04 -9.99 -61.08
N TYR A 9 -5.30 -9.17 -61.82
CA TYR A 9 -4.66 -7.97 -61.27
C TYR A 9 -5.69 -6.91 -60.79
N PHE A 10 -6.81 -6.76 -61.50
CA PHE A 10 -7.89 -5.86 -61.08
C PHE A 10 -8.67 -6.37 -59.85
N MET A 11 -8.73 -7.70 -59.65
CA MET A 11 -9.40 -8.31 -58.51
C MET A 11 -8.57 -8.23 -57.21
N VAL A 12 -7.25 -8.05 -57.30
CA VAL A 12 -6.35 -7.89 -56.14
C VAL A 12 -6.33 -6.45 -55.59
N ILE A 13 -6.75 -5.45 -56.39
CA ILE A 13 -6.80 -4.04 -55.98
C ILE A 13 -8.13 -3.68 -55.29
N GLY A 14 -9.11 -4.60 -55.29
CA GLY A 14 -10.48 -4.35 -54.89
C GLY A 14 -10.85 -4.60 -53.43
N HIS A 15 -9.99 -4.44 -52.43
CA HIS A 15 -10.41 -4.64 -51.02
C HIS A 15 -9.72 -3.72 -50.00
N HIS A 16 -9.87 -2.40 -50.15
CA HIS A 16 -9.77 -1.47 -49.01
C HIS A 16 -11.04 -0.63 -48.92
N LEU A 17 -12.18 -1.29 -48.71
CA LEU A 17 -13.37 -0.64 -48.14
C LEU A 17 -13.04 -0.34 -46.68
N HIS A 18 -12.57 0.88 -46.41
CA HIS A 18 -12.47 1.38 -45.05
C HIS A 18 -13.90 1.48 -44.50
N GLY A 19 -14.19 0.71 -43.45
CA GLY A 19 -15.49 0.80 -42.76
C GLY A 19 -15.70 2.21 -42.22
N GLN A 20 -16.95 2.66 -42.26
CA GLN A 20 -17.38 3.92 -41.69
C GLN A 20 -18.18 3.61 -40.43
N TYR A 21 -17.86 4.27 -39.32
CA TYR A 21 -18.67 4.16 -38.11
C TYR A 21 -19.93 5.01 -38.29
N LEU A 22 -21.02 4.56 -37.65
CA LEU A 22 -22.30 5.27 -37.61
C LEU A 22 -22.87 5.20 -36.20
N PHE A 23 -22.90 6.32 -35.49
CA PHE A 23 -23.51 6.40 -34.16
C PHE A 23 -24.70 7.35 -34.21
N GLU A 24 -25.88 6.88 -33.85
CA GLU A 24 -27.11 7.66 -33.96
C GLU A 24 -28.09 7.40 -32.83
N GLY A 25 -28.96 8.36 -32.56
CA GLY A 25 -29.95 8.25 -31.51
C GLY A 25 -30.93 9.39 -31.55
N GLN A 26 -31.95 9.32 -30.70
CA GLN A 26 -33.01 10.33 -30.68
C GLN A 26 -33.26 10.83 -29.26
N LEU A 27 -33.25 12.15 -29.10
CA LEU A 27 -33.60 12.83 -27.86
C LEU A 27 -35.11 12.95 -27.69
N THR A 28 -35.56 13.35 -26.49
CA THR A 28 -36.98 13.61 -26.19
C THR A 28 -37.59 14.64 -27.14
N GLU A 29 -38.89 14.53 -27.42
CA GLU A 29 -39.60 15.46 -28.31
C GLU A 29 -39.43 16.92 -27.86
N GLY A 30 -39.17 17.82 -28.81
CA GLY A 30 -38.89 19.24 -28.54
C GLY A 30 -37.42 19.59 -28.25
N ALA A 31 -36.50 18.61 -28.27
CA ALA A 31 -35.07 18.83 -28.13
C ALA A 31 -34.37 19.21 -29.46
N SER A 32 -34.91 20.20 -30.17
CA SER A 32 -34.23 20.80 -31.35
C SER A 32 -33.00 21.58 -30.91
N ASP A 33 -31.98 21.65 -31.77
CA ASP A 33 -30.81 22.51 -31.59
C ASP A 33 -29.97 22.22 -30.34
N LYS A 34 -30.02 20.98 -29.83
CA LYS A 34 -29.20 20.54 -28.69
C LYS A 34 -27.85 20.04 -29.18
N SER A 35 -26.80 20.50 -28.51
CA SER A 35 -25.43 20.07 -28.78
C SER A 35 -25.18 18.68 -28.21
N VAL A 36 -24.78 17.75 -29.08
CA VAL A 36 -24.38 16.39 -28.72
C VAL A 36 -22.90 16.22 -29.03
N TYR A 37 -22.15 15.68 -28.09
CA TYR A 37 -20.70 15.58 -28.18
C TYR A 37 -20.27 14.13 -28.11
N LEU A 38 -19.29 13.78 -28.94
CA LEU A 38 -18.66 12.46 -28.95
C LEU A 38 -17.19 12.61 -28.52
N SER A 39 -16.86 11.88 -27.46
CA SER A 39 -15.57 11.92 -26.78
C SER A 39 -14.88 10.56 -26.86
N VAL A 40 -13.55 10.56 -26.92
CA VAL A 40 -12.71 9.35 -26.83
C VAL A 40 -11.96 9.34 -25.50
N ILE A 41 -12.00 8.23 -24.78
CA ILE A 41 -11.43 8.09 -23.45
C ILE A 41 -10.23 7.14 -23.52
N GLU A 42 -9.05 7.71 -23.73
CA GLU A 42 -7.77 6.97 -23.71
C GLU A 42 -7.15 6.90 -22.30
N ASP A 43 -7.50 7.84 -21.42
CA ASP A 43 -7.16 7.82 -20.00
C ASP A 43 -8.38 7.38 -19.20
N TYR A 44 -8.39 6.14 -18.73
CA TYR A 44 -9.53 5.56 -18.02
C TYR A 44 -9.79 6.24 -16.66
N ARG A 45 -8.81 6.89 -16.03
CA ARG A 45 -9.05 7.66 -14.79
C ARG A 45 -10.02 8.83 -14.97
N LYS A 46 -10.23 9.22 -16.23
CA LYS A 46 -11.15 10.28 -16.64
C LYS A 46 -12.54 9.74 -17.01
N LEU A 47 -12.89 8.51 -16.62
CA LEU A 47 -14.21 7.93 -16.83
C LEU A 47 -15.30 8.59 -15.97
N SER A 48 -15.01 9.18 -14.82
CA SER A 48 -16.06 9.69 -13.93
C SER A 48 -16.82 10.93 -14.42
N ARG A 49 -16.23 11.74 -15.30
CA ARG A 49 -16.83 13.00 -15.78
C ARG A 49 -16.39 13.34 -17.21
N VAL A 50 -17.04 14.31 -17.82
CA VAL A 50 -16.68 14.81 -19.15
C VAL A 50 -15.45 15.73 -19.05
N TYR A 51 -14.47 15.51 -19.93
CA TYR A 51 -13.30 16.36 -20.10
C TYR A 51 -13.25 16.91 -21.53
N MET A 52 -13.00 18.21 -21.67
CA MET A 52 -13.08 18.89 -22.97
C MET A 52 -12.03 18.37 -23.97
N GLU A 53 -10.83 18.01 -23.49
CA GLU A 53 -9.77 17.46 -24.33
C GLU A 53 -10.09 16.09 -24.92
N GLN A 54 -11.13 15.41 -24.42
CA GLN A 54 -11.58 14.12 -24.94
C GLN A 54 -12.56 14.27 -26.12
N ILE A 55 -13.18 15.45 -26.27
CA ILE A 55 -14.17 15.72 -27.31
C ILE A 55 -13.46 15.83 -28.66
N PHE A 56 -13.84 14.98 -29.61
CA PHE A 56 -13.29 15.04 -30.97
C PHE A 56 -14.34 15.27 -32.07
N ARG A 57 -15.64 15.17 -31.72
CA ARG A 57 -16.76 15.51 -32.60
C ARG A 57 -17.90 16.17 -31.80
N LYS A 58 -18.59 17.08 -32.47
CA LYS A 58 -19.83 17.73 -32.03
C LYS A 58 -20.84 17.65 -33.16
N THR A 59 -22.10 17.39 -32.83
CA THR A 59 -23.23 17.49 -33.75
C THR A 59 -24.39 18.20 -33.03
N VAL A 60 -25.43 18.54 -33.79
CA VAL A 60 -26.63 19.18 -33.28
C VAL A 60 -27.83 18.32 -33.65
N THR A 61 -28.84 18.29 -32.78
CA THR A 61 -30.06 17.54 -33.02
C THR A 61 -30.96 18.24 -34.03
N ASP A 62 -31.65 17.46 -34.87
CA ASP A 62 -32.67 17.99 -35.78
C ASP A 62 -33.97 18.36 -35.05
N SER A 63 -34.98 18.80 -35.80
CA SER A 63 -36.30 19.18 -35.26
C SER A 63 -37.03 18.04 -34.52
N LEU A 64 -36.64 16.78 -34.78
CA LEU A 64 -37.19 15.59 -34.12
C LEU A 64 -36.30 15.09 -32.97
N GLY A 65 -35.24 15.83 -32.63
CA GLY A 65 -34.28 15.47 -31.60
C GLY A 65 -33.27 14.41 -32.06
N TYR A 66 -33.19 14.08 -33.35
CA TYR A 66 -32.28 13.04 -33.84
C TYR A 66 -30.86 13.58 -34.02
N PHE A 67 -29.87 12.79 -33.61
CA PHE A 67 -28.46 13.09 -33.79
C PHE A 67 -27.74 11.96 -34.52
N ARG A 68 -26.70 12.31 -35.26
CA ARG A 68 -25.85 11.36 -35.98
C ARG A 68 -24.38 11.79 -35.96
N PHE A 69 -23.51 10.81 -35.73
CA PHE A 69 -22.09 10.87 -35.98
C PHE A 69 -21.71 9.83 -37.02
N GLN A 70 -20.96 10.24 -38.04
CA GLN A 70 -20.45 9.33 -39.07
C GLN A 70 -19.04 9.73 -39.49
N GLY A 71 -18.20 8.76 -39.81
CA GLY A 71 -16.81 9.02 -40.23
C GLY A 71 -15.96 7.77 -40.34
N SER A 72 -14.70 7.93 -40.70
CA SER A 72 -13.75 6.83 -40.94
C SER A 72 -12.44 7.00 -40.17
N ASN A 73 -12.42 7.88 -39.17
CA ASN A 73 -11.22 8.30 -38.46
C ASN A 73 -11.09 7.72 -37.03
N LEU A 74 -11.82 6.65 -36.70
CA LEU A 74 -11.63 5.95 -35.43
C LEU A 74 -10.52 4.89 -35.56
N PRO A 75 -9.86 4.50 -34.46
CA PRO A 75 -8.96 3.35 -34.45
C PRO A 75 -9.67 2.06 -34.88
N GLU A 76 -8.91 1.16 -35.51
CA GLU A 76 -9.41 -0.17 -35.94
C GLU A 76 -9.72 -1.09 -34.75
N GLY A 77 -9.03 -0.91 -33.62
CA GLY A 77 -9.31 -1.65 -32.39
C GLY A 77 -10.34 -0.95 -31.52
N ASN A 78 -11.07 -1.73 -30.72
CA ASN A 78 -12.00 -1.22 -29.71
C ASN A 78 -11.35 -0.11 -28.86
N ARG A 79 -12.13 0.94 -28.62
CA ARG A 79 -11.82 2.05 -27.70
C ARG A 79 -13.06 2.41 -26.89
N ILE A 80 -12.83 3.08 -25.77
CA ILE A 80 -13.91 3.60 -24.93
C ILE A 80 -14.29 4.99 -25.45
N TYR A 81 -15.57 5.15 -25.74
CA TYR A 81 -16.17 6.41 -26.17
C TYR A 81 -17.24 6.84 -25.21
N ARG A 82 -17.55 8.13 -25.26
CA ARG A 82 -18.68 8.72 -24.55
C ARG A 82 -19.46 9.64 -25.46
N ILE A 83 -20.78 9.45 -25.46
CA ILE A 83 -21.71 10.47 -25.94
C ILE A 83 -22.27 11.20 -24.74
N HIS A 84 -22.25 12.52 -24.79
CA HIS A 84 -22.91 13.34 -23.78
C HIS A 84 -23.67 14.49 -24.41
N ILE A 85 -24.71 14.92 -23.70
CA ILE A 85 -25.58 16.03 -24.06
C ILE A 85 -25.43 17.08 -22.96
N ASP A 86 -25.09 18.29 -23.36
CA ASP A 86 -25.07 19.42 -22.45
C ASP A 86 -26.44 20.09 -22.44
N ASN A 87 -27.10 20.09 -21.29
CA ASN A 87 -28.38 20.75 -21.09
C ASN A 87 -28.25 22.03 -20.24
N CYS A 88 -27.03 22.45 -19.92
CA CYS A 88 -26.78 23.71 -19.25
C CYS A 88 -27.17 24.88 -20.21
N THR A 89 -28.01 25.80 -19.75
CA THR A 89 -28.45 26.95 -20.54
C THR A 89 -27.33 27.99 -20.63
N ASP A 90 -27.00 28.42 -21.86
CA ASP A 90 -25.91 29.36 -22.19
C ASP A 90 -26.02 30.76 -21.56
N SER A 91 -27.06 31.07 -20.79
CA SER A 91 -27.41 32.42 -20.36
C SER A 91 -26.63 32.98 -19.15
N ARG A 92 -25.62 32.25 -18.63
CA ARG A 92 -24.65 32.78 -17.64
C ARG A 92 -23.21 32.29 -17.86
N LEU A 93 -22.79 32.21 -19.12
CA LEU A 93 -21.46 31.70 -19.50
C LEU A 93 -20.33 32.71 -19.27
N GLY A 94 -19.92 32.86 -18.01
CA GLY A 94 -18.54 33.22 -17.68
C GLY A 94 -17.66 31.96 -17.73
N ALA A 95 -16.37 32.13 -18.05
CA ALA A 95 -15.33 31.08 -18.14
C ALA A 95 -15.17 30.15 -16.91
N ASN A 96 -15.98 30.33 -15.87
CA ASN A 96 -15.95 29.61 -14.62
C ASN A 96 -16.94 28.42 -14.54
N HIS A 97 -17.78 28.19 -15.56
CA HIS A 97 -18.61 26.96 -15.62
C HIS A 97 -17.82 25.72 -16.10
N VAL A 98 -16.57 25.91 -16.54
CA VAL A 98 -15.71 24.87 -17.11
C VAL A 98 -15.12 23.94 -16.04
N PHE A 99 -15.08 24.37 -14.77
CA PHE A 99 -14.42 23.63 -13.68
C PHE A 99 -15.36 22.89 -12.73
N ASN A 100 -16.62 23.30 -12.65
CA ASN A 100 -17.64 22.62 -11.84
C ASN A 100 -18.61 21.91 -12.78
N GLY A 101 -18.54 20.57 -12.82
CA GLY A 101 -19.38 19.74 -13.67
C GLY A 101 -20.85 20.14 -13.64
N CYS A 102 -21.50 20.14 -14.81
CA CYS A 102 -22.93 20.41 -14.96
C CYS A 102 -23.72 19.20 -14.41
N SER A 103 -24.59 19.43 -13.42
CA SER A 103 -25.45 18.41 -12.80
C SER A 103 -26.45 17.78 -13.76
N ASP A 104 -26.74 18.46 -14.87
CA ASP A 104 -27.78 18.08 -15.83
C ASP A 104 -27.19 17.48 -17.12
N THR A 105 -25.95 16.98 -17.06
CA THR A 105 -25.31 16.30 -18.19
C THR A 105 -25.75 14.83 -18.25
N LYS A 106 -26.42 14.45 -19.34
CA LYS A 106 -26.71 13.05 -19.64
C LYS A 106 -25.58 12.49 -20.49
N SER A 107 -25.05 11.32 -20.12
CA SER A 107 -23.97 10.68 -20.87
C SER A 107 -24.05 9.18 -20.82
N ILE A 108 -23.54 8.54 -21.87
CA ILE A 108 -23.37 7.09 -21.95
C ILE A 108 -21.95 6.78 -22.42
N THR A 109 -21.35 5.77 -21.79
CA THR A 109 -20.00 5.29 -22.12
C THR A 109 -20.13 3.91 -22.76
N PHE A 110 -19.43 3.70 -23.87
CA PHE A 110 -19.55 2.48 -24.68
C PHE A 110 -18.23 2.12 -25.35
N ILE A 111 -18.13 0.89 -25.83
CA ILE A 111 -16.98 0.42 -26.62
C ILE A 111 -17.34 0.48 -28.09
N ALA A 112 -16.43 0.95 -28.94
CA ALA A 112 -16.62 0.92 -30.39
C ALA A 112 -15.29 0.86 -31.15
N HIS A 113 -15.36 0.59 -32.45
CA HIS A 113 -14.30 0.82 -33.43
C HIS A 113 -14.85 1.40 -34.73
N ASN A 114 -13.98 1.68 -35.70
CA ASN A 114 -14.29 2.40 -36.94
C ASN A 114 -15.33 1.76 -37.89
N ARG A 115 -15.83 0.57 -37.58
CA ARG A 115 -16.73 -0.21 -38.44
C ARG A 115 -18.07 -0.51 -37.77
N ASP A 116 -18.30 0.10 -36.61
CA ASP A 116 -19.47 -0.17 -35.80
C ASP A 116 -20.60 0.77 -36.14
N THR A 117 -21.80 0.19 -36.21
CA THR A 117 -23.06 0.92 -36.18
C THR A 117 -23.65 0.78 -34.79
N ILE A 118 -23.94 1.90 -34.14
CA ILE A 118 -24.49 1.96 -32.79
C ILE A 118 -25.72 2.87 -32.81
N THR A 119 -26.82 2.36 -32.29
CA THR A 119 -28.03 3.12 -32.07
C THR A 119 -28.34 3.22 -30.59
N PHE A 120 -28.81 4.39 -30.16
CA PHE A 120 -29.22 4.66 -28.78
C PHE A 120 -30.75 4.82 -28.75
N PRO A 121 -31.50 3.72 -28.55
CA PRO A 121 -32.95 3.78 -28.52
C PRO A 121 -33.45 4.51 -27.28
N LYS A 122 -34.68 5.03 -27.36
CA LYS A 122 -35.40 5.57 -26.20
C LYS A 122 -35.95 4.43 -25.34
N THR A 123 -35.95 4.61 -24.03
CA THR A 123 -36.64 3.69 -23.13
C THR A 123 -38.15 3.94 -23.14
N PHE A 124 -38.93 3.02 -22.57
CA PHE A 124 -40.38 3.19 -22.38
C PHE A 124 -40.75 4.45 -21.57
N ALA A 125 -39.83 4.93 -20.71
CA ALA A 125 -39.98 6.15 -19.93
C ALA A 125 -39.49 7.41 -20.68
N ASN A 126 -39.21 7.32 -21.99
CA ASN A 126 -38.64 8.38 -22.82
C ASN A 126 -37.26 8.85 -22.30
N GLU A 127 -36.54 7.98 -21.60
CA GLU A 127 -35.16 8.26 -21.21
C GLU A 127 -34.22 8.02 -22.40
N VAL A 128 -33.18 8.85 -22.45
CA VAL A 128 -32.22 8.89 -23.56
C VAL A 128 -30.88 8.41 -23.06
N LEU A 129 -30.12 7.72 -23.92
CA LEU A 129 -28.78 7.23 -23.61
C LEU A 129 -28.76 6.22 -22.43
N CYS A 130 -29.78 5.35 -22.34
CA CYS A 130 -29.88 4.32 -21.30
C CYS A 130 -29.71 2.89 -21.85
N ASP A 131 -29.69 2.72 -23.16
CA ASP A 131 -29.56 1.43 -23.84
C ASP A 131 -28.74 1.57 -25.12
N ILE A 132 -28.16 0.46 -25.57
CA ILE A 132 -27.23 0.40 -26.71
C ILE A 132 -27.62 -0.78 -27.58
N SER A 133 -27.97 -0.51 -28.83
CA SER A 133 -28.07 -1.53 -29.87
C SER A 133 -26.92 -1.36 -30.84
N SER A 134 -26.15 -2.43 -31.09
CA SER A 134 -24.92 -2.32 -31.86
C SER A 134 -24.62 -3.56 -32.68
N THR A 135 -23.93 -3.36 -33.80
CA THR A 135 -23.29 -4.44 -34.57
C THR A 135 -22.13 -5.09 -33.81
N ASN A 136 -21.55 -4.39 -32.83
CA ASN A 136 -20.49 -4.88 -31.98
C ASN A 136 -21.08 -5.37 -30.64
N PRO A 137 -20.97 -6.67 -30.32
CA PRO A 137 -21.55 -7.25 -29.09
C PRO A 137 -20.82 -6.81 -27.81
N LYS A 138 -19.79 -5.94 -27.92
CA LYS A 138 -19.06 -5.40 -26.77
C LYS A 138 -19.48 -3.98 -26.42
N SER A 139 -20.30 -3.33 -27.23
CA SER A 139 -20.64 -1.91 -27.08
C SER A 139 -21.37 -1.59 -25.78
N ASP A 140 -22.27 -2.48 -25.34
CA ASP A 140 -23.12 -2.31 -24.15
C ASP A 140 -22.50 -2.84 -22.85
N VAL A 141 -21.31 -3.44 -22.93
CA VAL A 141 -20.69 -4.12 -21.78
C VAL A 141 -20.41 -3.14 -20.63
N LEU A 142 -20.03 -1.90 -20.92
CA LEU A 142 -19.77 -0.91 -19.87
C LEU A 142 -21.05 -0.52 -19.12
N LEU A 143 -22.17 -0.44 -19.85
CA LEU A 143 -23.50 -0.26 -19.26
C LEU A 143 -23.90 -1.44 -18.37
N GLN A 144 -23.54 -2.66 -18.75
CA GLN A 144 -23.71 -3.84 -17.86
C GLN A 144 -22.88 -3.71 -16.58
N VAL A 145 -21.63 -3.22 -16.66
CA VAL A 145 -20.81 -2.98 -15.46
C VAL A 145 -21.43 -1.89 -14.56
N ASP A 146 -21.98 -0.83 -15.14
CA ASP A 146 -22.65 0.22 -14.37
C ASP A 146 -23.88 -0.33 -13.60
N ARG A 147 -24.66 -1.23 -14.21
CA ARG A 147 -25.73 -1.95 -13.49
C ARG A 147 -25.20 -2.78 -12.32
N LEU A 148 -24.10 -3.51 -12.51
CA LEU A 148 -23.47 -4.28 -11.42
C LEU A 148 -22.95 -3.38 -10.30
N LYS A 149 -22.45 -2.18 -10.62
CA LYS A 149 -22.02 -1.18 -9.63
C LYS A 149 -23.20 -0.68 -8.80
N GLU A 150 -24.35 -0.41 -9.44
CA GLU A 150 -25.57 -0.01 -8.75
C GLU A 150 -26.09 -1.13 -7.81
N GLU A 151 -26.11 -2.38 -8.27
CA GLU A 151 -26.47 -3.54 -7.44
C GLU A 151 -25.52 -3.70 -6.25
N MET A 152 -24.22 -3.49 -6.46
CA MET A 152 -23.23 -3.49 -5.38
C MET A 152 -23.54 -2.39 -4.35
N VAL A 153 -23.78 -1.16 -4.79
CA VAL A 153 -24.12 -0.05 -3.89
C VAL A 153 -25.37 -0.38 -3.07
N TYR A 154 -26.39 -0.96 -3.70
CA TYR A 154 -27.61 -1.41 -3.04
C TYR A 154 -27.33 -2.46 -1.95
N ASP A 155 -26.55 -3.50 -2.26
CA ASP A 155 -26.16 -4.57 -1.31
C ASP A 155 -25.41 -4.04 -0.08
N PHE A 156 -24.59 -3.00 -0.25
CA PHE A 156 -23.87 -2.35 0.85
C PHE A 156 -24.78 -1.44 1.69
N SER A 157 -25.80 -0.84 1.08
CA SER A 157 -26.71 0.06 1.77
C SER A 157 -27.67 -0.65 2.75
N ASN A 158 -28.02 -1.90 2.45
CA ASN A 158 -28.98 -2.69 3.22
C ASN A 158 -28.50 -3.03 4.65
N PHE A 159 -27.20 -3.28 4.86
CA PHE A 159 -26.67 -3.68 6.18
C PHE A 159 -25.30 -3.05 6.48
N ARG A 160 -25.20 -2.26 7.55
CA ARG A 160 -23.98 -1.49 7.88
C ARG A 160 -22.92 -2.24 8.70
N SER A 161 -23.14 -3.51 9.06
CA SER A 161 -22.25 -4.25 9.96
C SER A 161 -20.88 -4.51 9.34
N ALA A 162 -19.83 -4.59 10.16
CA ALA A 162 -18.47 -4.89 9.70
C ALA A 162 -18.38 -6.27 9.03
N ALA A 163 -19.15 -7.24 9.52
CA ALA A 163 -19.25 -8.58 8.93
C ALA A 163 -19.89 -8.54 7.53
N ASN A 164 -20.99 -7.79 7.36
CA ASN A 164 -21.65 -7.62 6.06
C ASN A 164 -20.70 -6.97 5.05
N ARG A 165 -20.01 -5.89 5.45
CA ARG A 165 -19.03 -5.22 4.58
C ARG A 165 -17.93 -6.18 4.14
N LYS A 166 -17.35 -6.96 5.06
CA LYS A 166 -16.28 -7.90 4.73
C LYS A 166 -16.74 -8.98 3.75
N LEU A 167 -17.91 -9.57 3.98
CA LEU A 167 -18.46 -10.63 3.13
C LEU A 167 -18.85 -10.10 1.75
N ASN A 168 -19.57 -8.97 1.69
CA ASN A 168 -20.01 -8.36 0.44
C ASN A 168 -18.84 -7.83 -0.38
N THR A 169 -17.81 -7.27 0.24
CA THR A 169 -16.62 -6.81 -0.51
C THR A 169 -15.97 -7.97 -1.27
N LYS A 170 -15.73 -9.10 -0.60
CA LYS A 170 -15.17 -10.28 -1.27
C LYS A 170 -16.08 -10.79 -2.40
N LYS A 171 -17.37 -10.96 -2.11
CA LYS A 171 -18.39 -11.41 -3.08
C LYS A 171 -18.38 -10.54 -4.35
N TRP A 172 -18.42 -9.22 -4.18
CA TRP A 172 -18.54 -8.28 -5.29
C TRP A 172 -17.25 -8.13 -6.11
N PHE A 173 -16.08 -8.16 -5.47
CA PHE A 173 -14.80 -8.21 -6.18
C PHE A 173 -14.71 -9.46 -7.07
N GLU A 174 -14.99 -10.65 -6.53
CA GLU A 174 -14.99 -11.89 -7.31
C GLU A 174 -16.03 -11.86 -8.43
N HIS A 175 -17.22 -11.30 -8.19
CA HIS A 175 -18.28 -11.20 -9.18
C HIS A 175 -17.88 -10.29 -10.35
N LEU A 176 -17.41 -9.08 -10.07
CA LEU A 176 -16.96 -8.13 -11.09
C LEU A 176 -15.79 -8.68 -11.91
N GLN A 177 -14.78 -9.25 -11.26
CA GLN A 177 -13.62 -9.86 -11.95
C GLN A 177 -14.02 -11.06 -12.81
N ARG A 178 -14.99 -11.86 -12.37
CA ARG A 178 -15.51 -13.00 -13.14
C ARG A 178 -16.30 -12.51 -14.35
N PHE A 179 -17.17 -11.52 -14.16
CA PHE A 179 -17.92 -10.88 -15.24
C PHE A 179 -16.97 -10.32 -16.30
N GLY A 180 -15.98 -9.53 -15.90
CA GLY A 180 -14.99 -8.94 -16.81
C GLY A 180 -14.25 -10.00 -17.65
N ARG A 181 -13.85 -11.12 -17.04
CA ARG A 181 -13.25 -12.26 -17.76
C ARG A 181 -14.20 -12.94 -18.72
N GLN A 182 -15.44 -13.18 -18.31
CA GLN A 182 -16.46 -13.87 -19.13
C GLN A 182 -16.81 -13.07 -20.40
N VAL A 183 -16.82 -11.75 -20.31
CA VAL A 183 -17.11 -10.90 -21.46
C VAL A 183 -15.97 -10.93 -22.49
N ASN A 184 -14.76 -11.35 -22.13
CA ASN A 184 -13.61 -11.45 -23.03
C ASN A 184 -13.29 -10.11 -23.74
N GLU A 185 -13.39 -9.02 -22.97
CA GLU A 185 -13.09 -7.67 -23.41
C GLU A 185 -12.27 -6.94 -22.34
N PRO A 186 -10.93 -6.84 -22.49
CA PRO A 186 -10.06 -6.20 -21.51
C PRO A 186 -10.39 -4.75 -21.18
N LEU A 187 -11.07 -4.01 -22.08
CA LEU A 187 -11.54 -2.66 -21.76
C LEU A 187 -12.66 -2.65 -20.71
N ALA A 188 -13.48 -3.69 -20.64
CA ALA A 188 -14.48 -3.85 -19.60
C ALA A 188 -13.82 -4.14 -18.25
N GLU A 189 -12.81 -5.00 -18.24
CA GLU A 189 -11.99 -5.27 -17.06
C GLU A 189 -11.24 -4.02 -16.58
N LEU A 190 -10.76 -3.18 -17.50
CA LEU A 190 -10.15 -1.89 -17.19
C LEU A 190 -11.16 -0.91 -16.57
N TYR A 191 -12.39 -0.87 -17.09
CA TYR A 191 -13.47 -0.07 -16.53
C TYR A 191 -13.86 -0.52 -15.11
N ILE A 192 -13.88 -1.83 -14.87
CA ILE A 192 -14.06 -2.42 -13.54
C ILE A 192 -12.89 -2.06 -12.62
N TYR A 193 -11.66 -2.16 -13.13
CA TYR A 193 -10.45 -1.82 -12.38
C TYR A 193 -10.49 -0.38 -11.87
N ASP A 194 -10.81 0.60 -12.73
CA ASP A 194 -10.95 2.03 -12.35
C ASP A 194 -11.89 2.22 -11.14
N PHE A 195 -12.99 1.45 -11.11
CA PHE A 195 -13.94 1.48 -10.01
C PHE A 195 -13.39 0.81 -8.73
N LEU A 196 -12.70 -0.33 -8.86
CA LEU A 196 -12.18 -1.09 -7.72
C LEU A 196 -10.92 -0.46 -7.09
N SER A 197 -10.10 0.21 -7.89
CA SER A 197 -8.85 0.86 -7.45
C SER A 197 -9.03 2.30 -6.96
N ASP A 198 -10.25 2.86 -7.02
CA ASP A 198 -10.51 4.22 -6.56
C ASP A 198 -10.17 4.38 -5.07
N ARG A 199 -9.16 5.22 -4.80
CA ARG A 199 -8.64 5.51 -3.45
C ARG A 199 -9.66 6.16 -2.53
N ARG A 200 -10.74 6.74 -3.09
CA ARG A 200 -11.84 7.36 -2.35
C ARG A 200 -12.86 6.34 -1.86
N ASN A 201 -12.83 5.11 -2.40
CA ASN A 201 -13.79 4.06 -2.08
C ASN A 201 -13.45 3.37 -0.74
N GLU A 202 -14.47 3.05 0.07
CA GLU A 202 -14.30 2.30 1.33
C GLU A 202 -13.66 0.91 1.10
N THR A 203 -13.84 0.35 -0.10
CA THR A 203 -13.32 -0.97 -0.48
C THR A 203 -11.86 -0.96 -0.94
N TYR A 204 -11.21 0.20 -1.06
CA TYR A 204 -9.82 0.33 -1.56
C TYR A 204 -8.81 -0.53 -0.77
N THR A 205 -8.97 -0.62 0.54
CA THR A 205 -8.09 -1.46 1.38
C THR A 205 -8.23 -2.95 1.04
N TYR A 206 -9.41 -3.39 0.60
CA TYR A 206 -9.61 -4.75 0.13
C TYR A 206 -8.98 -4.95 -1.25
N TYR A 207 -9.11 -3.98 -2.16
CA TYR A 207 -8.42 -4.00 -3.45
C TYR A 207 -6.91 -4.27 -3.30
N LEU A 208 -6.21 -3.54 -2.42
CA LEU A 208 -4.78 -3.76 -2.20
C LEU A 208 -4.44 -5.18 -1.69
N LYS A 209 -5.34 -5.79 -0.89
CA LYS A 209 -5.16 -7.17 -0.41
C LYS A 209 -5.41 -8.18 -1.52
N ASP A 210 -6.44 -7.94 -2.33
CA ASP A 210 -6.81 -8.78 -3.47
C ASP A 210 -5.72 -8.72 -4.56
N LEU A 211 -5.22 -7.53 -4.91
CA LEU A 211 -4.07 -7.33 -5.80
C LEU A 211 -2.85 -8.17 -5.39
N ALA A 212 -2.61 -8.32 -4.08
CA ALA A 212 -1.47 -9.07 -3.57
C ALA A 212 -1.64 -10.59 -3.63
N GLN A 213 -2.87 -11.10 -3.72
CA GLN A 213 -3.19 -12.53 -3.63
C GLN A 213 -3.76 -13.11 -4.93
N ASN A 214 -4.20 -12.26 -5.85
CA ASN A 214 -4.98 -12.62 -7.01
C ASN A 214 -4.24 -12.21 -8.29
N GLU A 215 -3.94 -13.18 -9.15
CA GLU A 215 -3.24 -12.97 -10.43
C GLU A 215 -4.08 -12.20 -11.45
N TYR A 216 -5.38 -11.98 -11.17
CA TYR A 216 -6.33 -11.29 -12.05
C TYR A 216 -5.78 -10.01 -12.71
N TYR A 217 -5.11 -9.15 -11.94
CA TYR A 217 -4.59 -7.87 -12.41
C TYR A 217 -3.36 -8.03 -13.31
N ALA A 218 -2.42 -8.91 -12.95
CA ALA A 218 -1.27 -9.22 -13.80
C ALA A 218 -1.74 -9.85 -15.12
N ASP A 219 -2.73 -10.74 -15.06
CA ASP A 219 -3.31 -11.34 -16.26
C ASP A 219 -4.07 -10.31 -17.11
N LEU A 220 -4.72 -9.33 -16.50
CA LEU A 220 -5.37 -8.23 -17.21
C LEU A 220 -4.34 -7.39 -17.98
N GLU A 221 -3.17 -7.11 -17.38
CA GLU A 221 -2.07 -6.44 -18.08
C GLU A 221 -1.67 -7.22 -19.34
N SER A 222 -1.50 -8.54 -19.20
CA SER A 222 -1.17 -9.44 -20.30
C SER A 222 -2.25 -9.43 -21.40
N ARG A 223 -3.53 -9.48 -21.01
CA ARG A 223 -4.66 -9.39 -21.96
C ARG A 223 -4.71 -8.04 -22.69
N LEU A 224 -4.50 -6.94 -21.98
CA LEU A 224 -4.45 -5.59 -22.56
C LEU A 224 -3.30 -5.47 -23.56
N ARG A 225 -2.08 -5.88 -23.19
CA ARG A 225 -0.92 -5.87 -24.09
C ARG A 225 -1.13 -6.76 -25.31
N LYS A 226 -1.70 -7.96 -25.12
CA LYS A 226 -1.97 -8.90 -26.22
C LYS A 226 -3.00 -8.37 -27.21
N LYS A 227 -4.10 -7.77 -26.73
CA LYS A 227 -5.21 -7.33 -27.59
C LYS A 227 -5.00 -5.93 -28.18
N TYR A 228 -4.44 -5.01 -27.39
CA TYR A 228 -4.35 -3.59 -27.76
C TYR A 228 -2.91 -3.10 -27.96
N GLY A 229 -1.90 -3.87 -27.56
CA GLY A 229 -0.50 -3.47 -27.68
C GLY A 229 -0.13 -2.40 -26.64
N ASN A 230 0.64 -1.40 -27.06
CA ASN A 230 1.20 -0.37 -26.17
C ASN A 230 0.40 0.94 -26.23
N THR A 231 -0.93 0.87 -26.06
CA THR A 231 -1.79 2.06 -26.04
C THR A 231 -1.55 2.92 -24.79
N VAL A 232 -2.17 4.10 -24.74
CA VAL A 232 -2.11 4.98 -23.56
C VAL A 232 -2.67 4.28 -22.34
N PHE A 233 -3.90 3.74 -22.41
CA PHE A 233 -4.51 3.03 -21.29
C PHE A 233 -3.73 1.80 -20.84
N THR A 234 -3.09 1.04 -21.74
CA THR A 234 -2.30 -0.13 -21.34
C THR A 234 -1.06 0.26 -20.55
N ARG A 235 -0.38 1.35 -20.94
CA ARG A 235 0.76 1.87 -20.17
C ARG A 235 0.34 2.42 -18.82
N LEU A 236 -0.73 3.24 -18.80
CA LEU A 236 -1.27 3.78 -17.55
C LEU A 236 -1.62 2.67 -16.56
N TYR A 237 -2.28 1.61 -17.04
CA TYR A 237 -2.62 0.46 -16.24
C TYR A 237 -1.38 -0.24 -15.67
N ALA A 238 -0.38 -0.52 -16.52
CA ALA A 238 0.86 -1.17 -16.10
C ALA A 238 1.63 -0.35 -15.06
N ASP A 239 1.70 0.97 -15.23
CA ASP A 239 2.36 1.87 -14.29
C ASP A 239 1.63 1.89 -12.94
N GLU A 240 0.29 1.93 -12.94
CA GLU A 240 -0.52 1.97 -11.71
C GLU A 240 -0.43 0.68 -10.90
N ILE A 241 -0.57 -0.49 -11.55
CA ILE A 241 -0.44 -1.77 -10.83
C ILE A 241 0.98 -1.97 -10.30
N ALA A 242 2.01 -1.44 -10.96
CA ALA A 242 3.39 -1.48 -10.46
C ALA A 242 3.56 -0.60 -9.21
N VAL A 243 2.93 0.57 -9.19
CA VAL A 243 2.93 1.47 -8.02
C VAL A 243 2.18 0.86 -6.84
N ASP A 244 0.97 0.37 -7.06
CA ASP A 244 0.15 -0.27 -6.02
C ASP A 244 0.77 -1.59 -5.54
N GLY A 245 1.41 -2.31 -6.47
CA GLY A 245 2.24 -3.48 -6.18
C GLY A 245 3.48 -3.17 -5.34
N ASN A 246 4.01 -1.94 -5.36
CA ASN A 246 5.13 -1.52 -4.52
C ASN A 246 4.68 -1.00 -3.14
N LEU A 247 3.48 -0.42 -3.03
CA LEU A 247 2.85 -0.10 -1.74
C LEU A 247 2.71 -1.35 -0.84
N ARG A 248 2.64 -2.54 -1.45
CA ARG A 248 2.82 -3.87 -0.82
C ARG A 248 4.12 -3.99 -0.03
N ALA A 249 5.25 -3.55 -0.57
CA ALA A 249 6.56 -3.72 0.07
C ALA A 249 6.71 -2.84 1.31
N LEU A 250 6.01 -1.70 1.34
CA LEU A 250 6.01 -0.76 2.46
C LEU A 250 5.06 -1.20 3.58
N ASN A 251 3.87 -1.72 3.24
CA ASN A 251 2.88 -2.19 4.22
C ASN A 251 3.06 -3.66 4.63
N GLY A 252 3.75 -4.44 3.80
CA GLY A 252 4.22 -5.79 4.09
C GLY A 252 5.43 -5.79 5.02
N THR A 253 5.39 -4.98 6.07
CA THR A 253 6.24 -5.24 7.22
C THR A 253 5.67 -6.47 7.91
N GLY A 254 6.11 -7.65 7.45
CA GLY A 254 6.17 -8.82 8.33
C GLY A 254 6.77 -8.30 9.62
N SER A 255 5.99 -8.36 10.70
CA SER A 255 6.27 -7.63 11.92
C SER A 255 7.72 -7.93 12.31
N PHE A 256 8.60 -6.96 12.06
CA PHE A 256 9.99 -7.13 12.40
C PHE A 256 9.98 -7.49 13.89
N PRO A 257 10.66 -8.57 14.31
CA PRO A 257 10.45 -9.19 15.61
C PRO A 257 11.02 -8.34 16.76
N TRP A 258 10.60 -7.08 16.88
CA TRP A 258 11.02 -6.12 17.90
C TRP A 258 10.88 -6.70 19.30
N LYS A 259 9.87 -7.55 19.53
CA LYS A 259 9.71 -8.29 20.79
C LYS A 259 10.96 -9.10 21.16
N TRP A 260 11.58 -9.78 20.19
CA TRP A 260 12.79 -10.58 20.40
C TRP A 260 14.05 -9.72 20.54
N ILE A 261 14.11 -8.57 19.86
CA ILE A 261 15.21 -7.61 20.01
C ILE A 261 15.16 -6.94 21.39
N PHE A 262 13.99 -6.51 21.84
CA PHE A 262 13.81 -5.96 23.18
C PHE A 262 14.11 -7.01 24.26
N ALA A 263 13.68 -8.26 24.05
CA ALA A 263 14.03 -9.36 24.96
C ALA A 263 15.55 -9.59 25.02
N ALA A 264 16.24 -9.62 23.87
CA ALA A 264 17.68 -9.80 23.81
C ALA A 264 18.47 -8.63 24.43
N LEU A 265 18.03 -7.38 24.21
CA LEU A 265 18.65 -6.20 24.83
C LEU A 265 18.44 -6.19 26.35
N LEU A 266 17.25 -6.60 26.81
CA LEU A 266 16.93 -6.65 28.23
C LEU A 266 17.71 -7.77 28.93
N THR A 267 17.85 -8.95 28.32
CA THR A 267 18.69 -10.03 28.87
C THR A 267 20.17 -9.64 28.89
N LEU A 268 20.67 -9.01 27.83
CA LEU A 268 22.05 -8.49 27.78
C LEU A 268 22.28 -7.43 28.86
N SER A 269 21.34 -6.51 29.06
CA SER A 269 21.41 -5.48 30.12
C SER A 269 21.41 -6.09 31.53
N ILE A 270 20.57 -7.08 31.79
CA ILE A 270 20.53 -7.78 33.08
C ILE A 270 21.84 -8.53 33.32
N LEU A 271 22.34 -9.27 32.33
CA LEU A 271 23.61 -10.01 32.45
C LEU A 271 24.80 -9.07 32.68
N LEU A 272 24.84 -7.93 31.99
CA LEU A 272 25.88 -6.92 32.17
C LEU A 272 25.85 -6.33 33.58
N ASN A 273 24.65 -5.96 34.07
CA ASN A 273 24.50 -5.42 35.42
C ASN A 273 24.85 -6.45 36.49
N LEU A 274 24.44 -7.71 36.32
CA LEU A 274 24.79 -8.80 37.23
C LEU A 274 26.31 -9.02 37.27
N PHE A 275 26.97 -9.01 36.11
CA PHE A 275 28.41 -9.12 36.00
C PHE A 275 29.13 -7.96 36.68
N LEU A 276 28.69 -6.71 36.45
CA LEU A 276 29.26 -5.53 37.09
C LEU A 276 29.06 -5.53 38.61
N PHE A 277 27.90 -5.98 39.09
CA PHE A 277 27.60 -6.11 40.51
C PHE A 277 28.53 -7.13 41.20
N VAL A 278 28.71 -8.31 40.61
CA VAL A 278 29.64 -9.34 41.12
C VAL A 278 31.09 -8.83 41.11
N LYS A 279 31.49 -8.11 40.05
CA LYS A 279 32.84 -7.50 39.95
C LYS A 279 33.05 -6.42 41.03
N SER A 280 32.06 -5.58 41.28
CA SER A 280 32.11 -4.53 42.32
C SER A 280 32.23 -5.12 43.73
N GLN A 281 31.49 -6.19 44.04
CA GLN A 281 31.63 -6.90 45.32
C GLN A 281 33.04 -7.50 45.51
N ARG A 282 33.63 -8.07 44.45
CA ARG A 282 34.99 -8.62 44.51
C ARG A 282 36.08 -7.55 44.67
N GLN A 283 35.87 -6.33 44.21
CA GLN A 283 36.83 -5.24 44.38
C GLN A 283 36.81 -4.62 45.78
N ASN A 284 35.65 -4.59 46.43
CA ASN A 284 35.52 -4.14 47.83
C ASN A 284 36.08 -5.14 48.86
N ALA A 285 36.33 -6.39 48.45
CA ALA A 285 36.89 -7.44 49.30
C ALA A 285 38.43 -7.43 49.40
N LYS A 286 39.15 -6.53 48.71
CA LYS A 286 40.60 -6.41 48.88
C LYS A 286 40.92 -5.61 50.15
N PRO A 287 41.61 -6.18 51.16
CA PRO A 287 42.01 -5.43 52.34
C PRO A 287 42.97 -4.30 51.94
N ASN A 288 42.54 -3.07 52.12
CA ASN A 288 43.32 -1.90 51.73
C ASN A 288 44.41 -1.61 52.78
N LEU A 289 45.53 -2.34 52.68
CA LEU A 289 46.73 -2.19 53.52
C LEU A 289 47.27 -0.75 53.58
N ALA A 290 46.94 0.08 52.59
CA ALA A 290 47.33 1.49 52.56
C ALA A 290 46.66 2.35 53.65
N LYS A 291 45.56 1.88 54.27
CA LYS A 291 44.86 2.60 55.35
C LYS A 291 45.48 2.40 56.75
N LEU A 292 46.42 1.46 56.89
CA LEU A 292 47.05 1.17 58.17
C LEU A 292 48.26 2.10 58.39
N THR A 293 48.42 2.55 59.63
CA THR A 293 49.65 3.23 60.08
C THR A 293 50.82 2.23 60.16
N VAL A 294 52.06 2.74 60.22
CA VAL A 294 53.26 1.91 60.36
C VAL A 294 53.17 0.98 61.58
N GLN A 295 52.62 1.47 62.69
CA GLN A 295 52.51 0.71 63.94
C GLN A 295 51.40 -0.34 63.90
N GLU A 296 50.28 -0.03 63.24
CA GLU A 296 49.20 -1.00 63.01
C GLU A 296 49.65 -2.13 62.07
N ARG A 297 50.49 -1.86 61.06
CA ARG A 297 51.10 -2.91 60.22
C ARG A 297 51.98 -3.86 61.03
N LYS A 298 52.87 -3.32 61.86
CA LYS A 298 53.72 -4.15 62.75
C LYS A 298 52.88 -5.04 63.67
N ILE A 299 51.76 -4.52 64.18
CA ILE A 299 50.84 -5.29 65.01
C ILE A 299 50.12 -6.38 64.19
N VAL A 300 49.70 -6.10 62.96
CA VAL A 300 49.16 -7.13 62.05
C VAL A 300 50.20 -8.24 61.83
N ASP A 301 51.46 -7.89 61.53
CA ASP A 301 52.52 -8.87 61.29
C ASP A 301 52.75 -9.74 62.54
N SER A 302 52.80 -9.16 63.73
CA SER A 302 52.91 -9.94 64.96
C SER A 302 51.66 -10.78 65.26
N ILE A 303 50.46 -10.33 64.83
CA ILE A 303 49.22 -11.12 64.94
C ILE A 303 49.25 -12.35 64.03
N LEU A 304 49.75 -12.19 62.81
CA LEU A 304 49.92 -13.26 61.82
C LEU A 304 50.96 -14.28 62.25
N ASN A 305 51.95 -13.87 63.02
CA ASN A 305 52.95 -14.75 63.65
C ASN A 305 52.48 -15.34 65.00
N ASP A 306 51.17 -15.35 65.27
CA ASP A 306 50.58 -15.95 66.47
C ASP A 306 51.02 -15.38 67.84
N LYS A 307 51.66 -14.20 67.86
CA LYS A 307 52.15 -13.60 69.11
C LYS A 307 51.03 -13.04 69.99
N THR A 308 51.04 -13.35 71.27
CA THR A 308 50.11 -12.80 72.27
C THR A 308 50.30 -11.29 72.45
N ASN A 309 49.28 -10.58 72.94
CA ASN A 309 49.38 -9.13 73.19
C ASN A 309 50.54 -8.75 74.13
N LYS A 310 50.93 -9.66 75.03
CA LYS A 310 52.07 -9.50 75.93
C LYS A 310 53.39 -9.58 75.16
N GLU A 311 53.54 -10.52 74.24
CA GLU A 311 54.72 -10.65 73.38
C GLU A 311 54.84 -9.48 72.40
N ILE A 312 53.72 -9.04 71.82
CA ILE A 312 53.66 -7.85 70.96
C ILE A 312 54.12 -6.59 71.72
N ALA A 313 53.68 -6.44 72.97
CA ALA A 313 54.08 -5.32 73.82
C ALA A 313 55.60 -5.29 74.05
N THR A 314 56.19 -6.45 74.34
CA THR A 314 57.63 -6.61 74.51
C THR A 314 58.41 -6.31 73.23
N GLU A 315 57.97 -6.87 72.09
CA GLU A 315 58.65 -6.73 70.81
C GLU A 315 58.61 -5.28 70.27
N LEU A 316 57.50 -4.58 70.48
CA LEU A 316 57.33 -3.20 70.02
C LEU A 316 57.75 -2.16 71.07
N PHE A 317 58.27 -2.58 72.22
CA PHE A 317 58.67 -1.71 73.35
C PHE A 317 57.58 -0.73 73.78
N ILE A 318 56.33 -1.20 73.88
CA ILE A 318 55.17 -0.40 74.30
C ILE A 318 54.38 -1.11 75.41
N SER A 319 53.51 -0.37 76.10
CA SER A 319 52.70 -0.96 77.16
C SER A 319 51.61 -1.90 76.63
N HIS A 320 51.20 -2.88 77.44
CA HIS A 320 50.13 -3.81 77.09
C HIS A 320 48.78 -3.11 76.83
N SER A 321 48.48 -2.00 77.52
CA SER A 321 47.28 -1.20 77.25
C SER A 321 47.37 -0.48 75.89
N THR A 322 48.55 0.02 75.52
CA THR A 322 48.80 0.63 74.21
C THR A 322 48.57 -0.38 73.06
N VAL A 323 49.03 -1.63 73.22
CA VAL A 323 48.76 -2.71 72.24
C VAL A 323 47.26 -2.94 72.08
N LYS A 324 46.49 -3.03 73.18
CA LYS A 324 45.02 -3.17 73.10
C LYS A 324 44.36 -2.02 72.35
N THR A 325 44.80 -0.79 72.60
CA THR A 325 44.27 0.39 71.87
C THR A 325 44.57 0.31 70.38
N HIS A 326 45.79 -0.05 69.99
CA HIS A 326 46.11 -0.21 68.57
C HIS A 326 45.34 -1.37 67.92
N ILE A 327 45.14 -2.50 68.60
CA ILE A 327 44.33 -3.63 68.12
C ILE A 327 42.86 -3.20 67.94
N ASN A 328 42.30 -2.47 68.90
CA ASN A 328 40.93 -1.95 68.79
C ASN A 328 40.77 -0.96 67.63
N ASN A 329 41.76 -0.09 67.41
CA ASN A 329 41.76 0.83 66.27
C ASN A 329 41.91 0.09 64.93
N LEU A 330 42.74 -0.95 64.91
CA LEU A 330 42.92 -1.86 63.78
C LEU A 330 41.61 -2.59 63.44
N TYR A 331 40.90 -3.14 64.44
CA TYR A 331 39.58 -3.77 64.27
C TYR A 331 38.57 -2.81 63.65
N LYS A 332 38.47 -1.58 64.19
CA LYS A 332 37.59 -0.54 63.64
C LYS A 332 37.94 -0.17 62.20
N LYS A 333 39.25 -0.01 61.89
CA LYS A 333 39.71 0.37 60.55
C LYS A 333 39.52 -0.73 59.51
N MET A 334 39.64 -1.98 59.92
CA MET A 334 39.51 -3.15 59.04
C MET A 334 38.08 -3.73 59.02
N ASN A 335 37.16 -3.15 59.81
CA ASN A 335 35.78 -3.61 59.97
C ASN A 335 35.67 -5.09 60.35
N VAL A 336 36.49 -5.50 61.32
CA VAL A 336 36.54 -6.86 61.88
C VAL A 336 36.33 -6.81 63.39
N SER A 337 35.85 -7.91 63.96
CA SER A 337 35.49 -8.01 65.38
C SER A 337 36.42 -8.91 66.19
N SER A 338 37.25 -9.72 65.53
CA SER A 338 38.09 -10.71 66.20
C SER A 338 39.50 -10.83 65.60
N ARG A 339 40.38 -11.43 66.40
CA ARG A 339 41.77 -11.73 66.01
C ARG A 339 41.81 -12.75 64.87
N ASP A 340 40.91 -13.72 64.89
CA ASP A 340 40.82 -14.75 63.86
C ASP A 340 40.25 -14.20 62.55
N GLU A 341 39.35 -13.21 62.61
CA GLU A 341 38.92 -12.46 61.42
C GLU A 341 40.06 -11.65 60.80
N ILE A 342 40.97 -11.06 61.58
CA ILE A 342 42.20 -10.46 61.03
C ILE A 342 43.01 -11.53 60.30
N LYS A 343 43.27 -12.67 60.95
CA LYS A 343 44.06 -13.73 60.34
C LYS A 343 43.42 -14.26 59.05
N SER A 344 42.11 -14.48 59.03
CA SER A 344 41.41 -14.97 57.84
C SER A 344 41.46 -13.96 56.69
N LEU A 345 41.34 -12.67 57.00
CA LEU A 345 41.42 -11.58 56.03
C LEU A 345 42.79 -11.52 55.32
N PHE A 346 43.89 -11.80 56.03
CA PHE A 346 45.25 -11.73 55.46
C PHE A 346 45.79 -13.08 54.97
N LEU A 347 45.50 -14.19 55.66
CA LEU A 347 45.93 -15.55 55.25
C LEU A 347 45.10 -16.11 54.09
N GLY A 348 43.81 -15.71 53.97
CA GLY A 348 42.97 -16.04 52.81
C GLY A 348 43.50 -15.45 51.50
N HIS A 349 44.36 -14.43 51.58
CA HIS A 349 45.03 -13.81 50.44
C HIS A 349 46.42 -14.38 50.11
N ASN A 350 47.05 -15.14 51.01
CA ASN A 350 48.44 -15.59 50.86
C ASN A 350 48.61 -16.91 50.08
N LYS A 351 47.55 -17.43 49.43
CA LYS A 351 47.68 -18.54 48.46
C LYS A 351 48.10 -18.08 47.05
N ASN A 352 48.26 -16.78 46.80
CA ASN A 352 48.58 -16.24 45.47
C ASN A 352 49.78 -15.27 45.47
N GLN A 353 50.84 -15.58 46.22
CA GLN A 353 52.19 -15.06 45.94
C GLN A 353 53.18 -16.24 45.97
N PRO A 354 53.83 -16.60 44.85
CA PRO A 354 54.97 -17.50 44.91
C PRO A 354 56.09 -16.80 45.66
N GLY A 355 56.73 -17.54 46.58
CA GLY A 355 57.98 -17.13 47.19
C GLY A 355 59.06 -16.91 46.13
N VAL A 356 59.96 -15.98 46.47
CA VAL A 356 61.34 -15.78 45.98
C VAL A 356 61.73 -16.50 44.69
#